data_AF-A0A3D0M6K1-F1
#
_entry.id   AF-A0A3D0M6K1-F1
#
_cell.length_a   1.000
_cell.length_b   1.000
_cell.length_c   1.000
_cell.angle_alpha   90.00
_cell.angle_beta   90.00
_cell.angle_gamma   90.00
#
_symmetry.space_group_name_H-M   'P 1'
#
loop_
_entity.id
_entity.type
_entity.pdbx_description
1 polymer ?
#
loop_
_entity_poly.entity_id
_entity_poly.type
_entity_poly.pdbx_seq_one_letter_code
_entity_poly.pdbx_strand_id
1 'polypeptide(L)'
;MIDKTRQDLVYQKEQTYIQDYLMQNSTFKDIPQSLYDYQNDCITTFYSAYASAYGMTLDQFVQSYVGADSMKDYLDSVQDQNDTAIKTALIYQAIAEKEGIKSTEQDVVDYLTKEVKNDDVDTYTSQYGMPYLKQVVLDWTAFHVIVDNAKLQ
;
A
#
# COMPACT_ATOMS: atom_id res chain seq x y z
N MET A 1 18.22 -23.69 -8.20
CA MET A 1 17.37 -22.64 -8.79
C MET A 1 15.89 -23.02 -8.75
N ILE A 2 15.48 -24.20 -9.26
CA ILE A 2 14.07 -24.66 -9.24
C ILE A 2 13.47 -24.73 -7.82
N ASP A 3 14.23 -25.16 -6.81
CA ASP A 3 13.71 -25.28 -5.44
C ASP A 3 13.50 -23.92 -4.76
N LYS A 4 14.35 -22.92 -5.05
CA LYS A 4 14.16 -21.55 -4.57
C LYS A 4 12.90 -20.93 -5.20
N THR A 5 12.74 -21.06 -6.52
CA THR A 5 11.53 -20.59 -7.22
C THR A 5 10.26 -21.25 -6.68
N ARG A 6 10.32 -22.53 -6.32
CA ARG A 6 9.18 -23.23 -5.70
C ARG A 6 8.87 -22.69 -4.31
N GLN A 7 9.89 -22.45 -3.48
CA GLN A 7 9.73 -21.87 -2.15
C GLN A 7 9.13 -20.46 -2.23
N ASP A 8 9.64 -19.61 -3.12
CA ASP A 8 9.13 -18.25 -3.33
C ASP A 8 7.65 -18.27 -3.75
N LEU A 9 7.26 -19.21 -4.62
CA LEU A 9 5.86 -19.38 -5.05
C LEU A 9 4.94 -19.88 -3.92
N VAL A 10 5.43 -20.77 -3.05
CA VAL A 10 4.65 -21.25 -1.90
C VAL A 10 4.45 -20.10 -0.92
N TYR A 11 5.51 -19.35 -0.60
CA TYR A 11 5.46 -18.21 0.29
C TYR A 11 4.48 -17.13 -0.20
N GLN A 12 4.50 -16.80 -1.49
CA GLN A 12 3.54 -15.85 -2.08
C GLN A 12 2.09 -16.33 -1.94
N LYS A 13 1.83 -17.63 -2.15
CA LYS A 13 0.47 -18.18 -1.98
C LYS A 13 0.00 -18.14 -0.54
N GLU A 14 0.89 -18.40 0.42
CA GLU A 14 0.57 -18.30 1.85
C GLU A 14 0.22 -16.86 2.23
N GLN A 15 0.99 -15.88 1.73
CA GLN A 15 0.70 -14.47 1.93
C GLN A 15 -0.67 -14.08 1.37
N THR A 16 -1.00 -14.47 0.12
CA THR A 16 -2.31 -14.22 -0.47
C THR A 16 -3.43 -14.87 0.35
N TYR A 17 -3.25 -16.13 0.78
CA TYR A 17 -4.24 -16.82 1.60
C TYR A 17 -4.50 -16.10 2.93
N ILE A 18 -3.44 -15.62 3.60
CA ILE A 18 -3.57 -14.87 4.85
C ILE A 18 -4.33 -13.57 4.62
N GLN A 19 -4.02 -12.83 3.55
CA GLN A 19 -4.71 -11.58 3.21
C GLN A 19 -6.20 -11.81 2.94
N ASP A 20 -6.53 -12.82 2.12
CA ASP A 20 -7.91 -13.21 1.84
C ASP A 20 -8.64 -13.61 3.11
N TYR A 21 -7.98 -14.40 3.98
CA TYR A 21 -8.54 -14.82 5.25
C TYR A 21 -8.83 -13.63 6.17
N LEU A 22 -7.88 -12.69 6.30
CA LEU A 22 -8.06 -11.49 7.11
C LEU A 22 -9.22 -10.65 6.59
N MET A 23 -9.32 -10.44 5.28
CA MET A 23 -10.41 -9.68 4.67
C MET A 23 -11.78 -10.33 4.91
N GLN A 24 -11.89 -11.64 4.69
CA GLN A 24 -13.15 -12.39 4.86
C GLN A 24 -13.61 -12.52 6.32
N ASN A 25 -12.68 -12.49 7.27
CA ASN A 25 -12.96 -12.68 8.70
C ASN A 25 -12.93 -11.38 9.52
N SER A 26 -12.72 -10.24 8.86
CA SER A 26 -12.77 -8.92 9.52
C SER A 26 -14.15 -8.30 9.40
N THR A 27 -14.55 -7.58 10.45
CA THR A 27 -15.79 -6.81 10.47
C THR A 27 -15.48 -5.33 10.42
N PHE A 28 -16.08 -4.64 9.45
CA PHE A 28 -15.93 -3.19 9.29
C PHE A 28 -17.22 -2.50 9.72
N LYS A 29 -17.10 -1.40 10.45
CA LYS A 29 -18.17 -0.42 10.57
C LYS A 29 -18.22 0.42 9.29
N ASP A 30 -19.17 1.35 9.22
CA ASP A 30 -19.19 2.35 8.15
C ASP A 30 -17.83 3.05 8.05
N ILE A 31 -17.22 2.96 6.87
CA ILE A 31 -15.92 3.55 6.58
C ILE A 31 -16.15 5.04 6.31
N PRO A 32 -15.49 5.96 7.06
CA PRO A 32 -15.68 7.39 6.86
C PRO A 32 -15.28 7.84 5.45
N GLN A 33 -16.07 8.73 4.84
CA GLN A 33 -15.79 9.30 3.52
C GLN A 33 -14.39 9.93 3.44
N SER A 34 -13.90 10.51 4.55
CA SER A 34 -12.56 11.11 4.64
C SER A 34 -11.42 10.15 4.33
N LEU A 35 -11.59 8.83 4.52
CA LEU A 35 -10.58 7.84 4.14
C LEU A 35 -10.53 7.62 2.63
N TYR A 36 -11.69 7.63 1.96
CA TYR A 36 -11.76 7.57 0.51
C TYR A 36 -11.22 8.85 -0.12
N ASP A 37 -11.55 10.01 0.45
CA ASP A 37 -11.04 11.30 -0.01
C ASP A 37 -9.50 11.34 0.11
N TYR A 38 -8.96 10.89 1.24
CA TYR A 38 -7.51 10.77 1.43
C TYR A 38 -6.86 9.84 0.40
N GLN A 39 -7.45 8.66 0.15
CA GLN A 39 -6.93 7.72 -0.85
C GLN A 39 -6.95 8.33 -2.25
N ASN A 40 -8.02 9.04 -2.61
CA ASN A 40 -8.13 9.73 -3.90
C ASN A 40 -7.10 10.85 -4.03
N ASP A 41 -6.83 11.59 -2.96
CA ASP A 41 -5.79 12.63 -2.92
C ASP A 41 -4.39 12.04 -3.10
N CYS A 42 -4.09 10.88 -2.48
CA CYS A 42 -2.83 10.17 -2.68
C CYS A 42 -2.63 9.76 -4.15
N ILE A 43 -3.64 9.16 -4.77
CA ILE A 43 -3.60 8.75 -6.19
C ILE A 43 -3.42 9.98 -7.09
N THR A 44 -4.18 11.05 -6.82
CA THR A 44 -4.09 12.32 -7.57
C THR A 44 -2.70 12.94 -7.45
N THR A 45 -2.12 12.96 -6.25
CA THR A 45 -0.78 13.51 -5.99
C THR A 45 0.28 12.70 -6.72
N PHE A 46 0.20 11.37 -6.67
CA PHE A 46 1.11 10.47 -7.37
C PHE A 46 1.14 10.77 -8.88
N TYR A 47 -0.01 10.78 -9.55
CA TYR A 47 -0.06 11.08 -10.98
C TYR A 47 0.27 12.54 -11.30
N SER A 48 0.01 13.47 -10.39
CA SER A 48 0.41 14.88 -10.56
C SER A 48 1.92 15.04 -10.56
N ALA A 49 2.65 14.26 -9.75
CA ALA A 49 4.11 14.26 -9.74
C ALA A 49 4.67 13.77 -11.09
N TYR A 50 4.10 12.70 -11.65
CA TYR A 50 4.49 12.23 -12.99
C TYR A 50 4.12 13.24 -14.07
N ALA A 51 2.87 13.74 -14.09
CA ALA A 51 2.44 14.74 -15.05
C ALA A 51 3.39 15.95 -15.06
N SER A 52 3.77 16.44 -13.87
CA SER A 52 4.74 17.52 -13.71
C SER A 52 6.12 17.17 -14.28
N ALA A 53 6.63 15.96 -14.01
CA ALA A 53 7.92 15.50 -14.54
C ALA A 53 7.94 15.41 -16.07
N TYR A 54 6.80 15.12 -16.70
CA TYR A 54 6.65 15.10 -18.17
C TYR A 54 6.19 16.44 -18.76
N GLY A 55 5.97 17.48 -17.95
CA GLY A 55 5.47 18.79 -18.40
C GLY A 55 4.03 18.74 -18.94
N MET A 56 3.22 17.79 -18.47
CA MET A 56 1.83 17.56 -18.87
C MET A 56 0.86 18.04 -17.79
N THR A 57 -0.37 18.34 -18.18
CA THR A 57 -1.48 18.41 -17.22
C THR A 57 -1.82 17.00 -16.71
N LEU A 58 -2.46 16.92 -15.54
CA LEU A 58 -2.85 15.64 -14.96
C LEU A 58 -3.75 14.82 -15.89
N ASP A 59 -4.78 15.44 -16.48
CA ASP A 59 -5.70 14.75 -17.41
C ASP A 59 -4.98 14.27 -18.67
N GLN A 60 -4.06 15.05 -19.24
CA GLN A 60 -3.24 14.60 -20.37
C GLN A 60 -2.38 13.40 -20.02
N PHE A 61 -1.82 13.38 -18.81
CA PHE A 61 -1.00 12.27 -18.35
C PHE A 61 -1.82 10.99 -18.22
N VAL A 62 -2.95 11.03 -17.52
CA VAL A 62 -3.79 9.83 -17.32
C VAL A 62 -4.40 9.35 -18.64
N GLN A 63 -4.78 10.26 -19.55
CA GLN A 63 -5.23 9.87 -20.88
C GLN A 63 -4.14 9.16 -21.69
N SER A 64 -2.91 9.67 -21.63
CA SER A 64 -1.81 9.14 -22.46
C SER A 64 -1.19 7.86 -21.91
N TYR A 65 -1.11 7.72 -20.58
CA TYR A 65 -0.32 6.67 -19.92
C TYR A 65 -1.15 5.70 -19.06
N VAL A 66 -2.31 6.13 -18.58
CA VAL A 66 -3.20 5.28 -17.76
C VAL A 66 -4.38 4.75 -18.60
N GLY A 67 -4.76 5.47 -19.66
CA GLY A 67 -5.86 5.10 -20.56
C GLY A 67 -7.24 5.53 -20.06
N ALA A 68 -7.30 6.53 -19.16
CA ALA A 68 -8.55 7.10 -18.65
C ALA A 68 -8.82 8.47 -19.26
N ASP A 69 -10.07 8.80 -19.54
CA ASP A 69 -10.46 10.07 -20.19
C ASP A 69 -10.15 11.31 -19.32
N SER A 70 -10.21 11.16 -18.01
CA SER A 70 -9.84 12.18 -17.02
C SER A 70 -9.38 11.53 -15.71
N MET A 71 -8.76 12.32 -14.82
CA MET A 71 -8.43 11.84 -13.47
C MET A 71 -9.67 11.41 -12.70
N LYS A 72 -10.79 12.12 -12.89
CA LYS A 72 -12.05 11.76 -12.24
C LYS A 72 -12.55 10.38 -12.71
N ASP A 73 -12.54 10.13 -14.02
CA ASP A 73 -12.98 8.85 -14.57
C ASP A 73 -12.08 7.71 -14.09
N TYR A 74 -10.79 7.97 -13.95
CA TYR A 74 -9.86 7.01 -13.36
C TYR A 74 -10.21 6.71 -11.89
N LEU A 75 -10.41 7.73 -11.05
CA LEU A 75 -10.78 7.55 -9.64
C LEU A 75 -12.10 6.77 -9.49
N ASP A 76 -13.10 7.09 -10.30
CA ASP A 76 -14.38 6.38 -10.30
C ASP A 76 -14.18 4.90 -10.72
N SER A 77 -13.27 4.63 -11.67
CA SER A 77 -12.96 3.26 -12.12
C SER A 77 -12.23 2.38 -11.10
N VAL A 78 -11.50 2.99 -10.15
CA VAL A 78 -10.72 2.27 -9.13
C VAL A 78 -11.38 2.25 -7.76
N GLN A 79 -12.64 2.72 -7.64
CA GLN A 79 -13.33 2.86 -6.37
C GLN A 79 -13.40 1.54 -5.56
N ASP A 80 -13.72 0.41 -6.20
CA ASP A 80 -13.77 -0.90 -5.54
C ASP A 80 -12.39 -1.37 -5.06
N GLN A 81 -11.34 -1.06 -5.84
CA GLN A 81 -9.96 -1.36 -5.46
C GLN A 81 -9.53 -0.48 -4.27
N ASN A 82 -9.94 0.80 -4.27
CA ASN A 82 -9.71 1.71 -3.15
C ASN A 82 -10.43 1.25 -1.88
N ASP A 83 -11.67 0.75 -1.98
CA ASP A 83 -12.39 0.17 -0.84
C ASP A 83 -11.61 -1.02 -0.24
N THR A 84 -11.11 -1.91 -1.10
CA THR A 84 -10.30 -3.05 -0.68
C THR A 84 -8.99 -2.60 -0.02
N ALA A 85 -8.31 -1.60 -0.58
CA ALA A 85 -7.07 -1.05 -0.03
C ALA A 85 -7.30 -0.39 1.35
N ILE A 86 -8.35 0.42 1.49
CA ILE A 86 -8.71 1.08 2.75
C ILE A 86 -9.04 0.04 3.82
N LYS A 87 -9.84 -0.99 3.49
CA LYS A 87 -10.14 -2.09 4.42
C LYS A 87 -8.89 -2.84 4.84
N THR A 88 -7.98 -3.08 3.91
CA THR A 88 -6.71 -3.75 4.19
C THR A 88 -5.84 -2.91 5.15
N ALA A 89 -5.70 -1.62 4.90
CA ALA A 89 -4.99 -0.70 5.80
C ALA A 89 -5.64 -0.65 7.19
N LEU A 90 -6.98 -0.64 7.28
CA LEU A 90 -7.70 -0.67 8.56
C LEU A 90 -7.47 -1.97 9.34
N ILE A 91 -7.41 -3.11 8.64
CA ILE A 91 -7.05 -4.40 9.25
C ILE A 91 -5.66 -4.30 9.87
N TYR A 92 -4.66 -3.88 9.09
CA TYR A 92 -3.27 -3.80 9.56
C TYR A 92 -3.08 -2.77 10.66
N GLN A 93 -3.78 -1.64 10.59
CA GLN A 93 -3.82 -0.67 11.68
C GLN A 93 -4.35 -1.30 12.98
N ALA A 94 -5.45 -2.06 12.92
CA ALA A 94 -6.01 -2.73 14.10
C ALA A 94 -5.05 -3.79 14.67
N ILE A 95 -4.33 -4.51 13.81
CA ILE A 95 -3.29 -5.46 14.24
C ILE A 95 -2.13 -4.72 14.91
N ALA A 96 -1.64 -3.65 14.27
CA ALA A 96 -0.56 -2.84 14.82
C ALA A 96 -0.92 -2.28 16.20
N GLU A 97 -2.13 -1.75 16.37
CA GLU A 97 -2.62 -1.26 17.66
C GLU A 97 -2.67 -2.35 18.73
N LYS A 98 -3.19 -3.54 18.36
CA LYS A 98 -3.29 -4.69 19.27
C LYS A 98 -1.91 -5.20 19.70
N GLU A 99 -0.96 -5.26 18.78
CA GLU A 99 0.39 -5.77 19.01
C GLU A 99 1.37 -4.68 19.52
N GLY A 100 0.90 -3.43 19.65
CA GLY A 100 1.71 -2.30 20.11
C GLY A 100 2.77 -1.84 19.11
N ILE A 101 2.61 -2.15 17.83
CA ILE A 101 3.51 -1.79 16.74
C ILE A 101 3.36 -0.31 16.41
N LYS A 102 4.49 0.36 16.21
CA LYS A 102 4.55 1.74 15.73
C LYS A 102 5.60 1.83 14.64
N SER A 103 5.35 2.69 13.67
CA SER A 103 6.32 3.02 12.64
C SER A 103 7.04 4.33 12.99
N THR A 104 8.37 4.31 12.96
CA THR A 104 9.26 5.46 13.13
C THR A 104 9.94 5.81 11.82
N GLU A 105 10.58 6.98 11.76
CA GLU A 105 11.36 7.35 10.57
C GLU A 105 12.55 6.38 10.36
N GLN A 106 13.13 5.86 11.44
CA GLN A 106 14.20 4.86 11.33
C GLN A 106 13.69 3.54 10.74
N ASP A 107 12.46 3.14 11.06
CA ASP A 107 11.85 1.93 10.46
C ASP A 107 11.64 2.10 8.96
N VAL A 108 11.35 3.33 8.49
CA VAL A 108 11.30 3.67 7.06
C VAL A 108 12.67 3.52 6.39
N VAL A 109 13.71 4.08 6.99
CA VAL A 109 15.09 3.93 6.48
C VAL A 109 15.48 2.46 6.39
N ASP A 110 15.20 1.70 7.45
CA ASP A 110 15.51 0.28 7.54
C ASP A 110 14.74 -0.53 6.50
N TYR A 111 13.44 -0.29 6.34
CA TYR A 111 12.61 -0.93 5.33
C TYR A 111 13.12 -0.66 3.91
N LEU A 112 13.41 0.60 3.57
CA LEU A 112 13.90 0.95 2.24
C LEU A 112 15.25 0.28 1.96
N THR A 113 16.18 0.33 2.92
CA THR A 113 17.53 -0.21 2.74
C THR A 113 17.54 -1.74 2.72
N LYS A 114 16.78 -2.39 3.62
CA LYS A 114 16.83 -3.83 3.84
C LYS A 114 15.84 -4.60 2.98
N GLU A 115 14.62 -4.08 2.78
CA GLU A 115 13.57 -4.80 2.05
C GLU A 115 13.50 -4.33 0.60
N VAL A 116 13.46 -3.02 0.36
CA VAL A 116 13.41 -2.44 -1.00
C VAL A 116 14.78 -2.42 -1.68
N LYS A 117 15.87 -2.60 -0.90
CA LYS A 117 17.26 -2.53 -1.37
C LYS A 117 17.58 -1.20 -2.06
N ASN A 118 17.04 -0.11 -1.52
CA ASN A 118 17.24 1.26 -1.99
C ASN A 118 17.57 2.17 -0.81
N ASP A 119 18.68 2.89 -0.89
CA ASP A 119 19.17 3.80 0.15
C ASP A 119 18.83 5.28 -0.09
N ASP A 120 18.11 5.60 -1.17
CA ASP A 120 17.68 6.96 -1.53
C ASP A 120 16.40 7.37 -0.78
N VAL A 121 16.53 7.50 0.54
CA VAL A 121 15.43 7.88 1.44
C VAL A 121 14.88 9.27 1.09
N ASP A 122 15.74 10.19 0.64
CA ASP A 122 15.36 11.57 0.32
C ASP A 122 14.42 11.62 -0.88
N THR A 123 14.73 10.88 -1.96
CA THR A 123 13.84 10.81 -3.12
C THR A 123 12.49 10.21 -2.75
N TYR A 124 12.45 9.11 -1.99
CA TYR A 124 11.18 8.52 -1.55
C TYR A 124 10.38 9.46 -0.65
N THR A 125 11.05 10.14 0.30
CA THR A 125 10.38 11.07 1.21
C THR A 125 9.85 12.29 0.46
N SER A 126 10.59 12.78 -0.54
CA SER A 126 10.15 13.88 -1.41
C SER A 126 8.96 13.50 -2.30
N GLN A 127 8.98 12.29 -2.86
CA GLN A 127 7.91 11.81 -3.76
C GLN A 127 6.63 11.42 -3.03
N TYR A 128 6.76 10.72 -1.90
CA TYR A 128 5.61 10.09 -1.23
C TYR A 128 5.25 10.74 0.11
N GLY A 129 6.17 11.48 0.73
CA GLY A 129 6.01 12.05 2.05
C GLY A 129 6.24 11.02 3.18
N MET A 130 6.89 11.48 4.26
CA MET A 130 7.17 10.64 5.42
C MET A 130 5.91 9.99 6.06
N PRO A 131 4.75 10.68 6.18
CA PRO A 131 3.56 10.05 6.75
C PRO A 131 3.09 8.81 5.98
N TYR A 132 3.09 8.87 4.64
CA TYR A 132 2.73 7.74 3.80
C TYR A 132 3.73 6.58 3.95
N LEU A 133 5.03 6.88 3.89
CA LEU A 133 6.06 5.86 4.05
C LEU A 133 5.97 5.17 5.41
N LYS A 134 5.66 5.91 6.47
CA LYS A 134 5.43 5.33 7.79
C LYS A 134 4.22 4.40 7.81
N GLN A 135 3.14 4.74 7.11
CA GLN A 135 1.98 3.85 6.96
C GLN A 135 2.36 2.56 6.22
N VAL A 136 3.10 2.66 5.10
CA VAL A 136 3.58 1.49 4.35
C VAL A 136 4.39 0.55 5.24
N VAL A 137 5.29 1.09 6.06
CA VAL A 137 6.10 0.28 6.99
C VAL A 137 5.26 -0.30 8.12
N LEU A 138 4.27 0.43 8.62
CA LEU A 138 3.34 -0.08 9.64
C LEU A 138 2.57 -1.30 9.09
N ASP A 139 1.99 -1.16 7.89
CA ASP A 139 1.22 -2.20 7.23
C ASP A 139 2.08 -3.43 6.93
N TRP A 140 3.29 -3.22 6.39
CA TRP A 140 4.26 -4.27 6.13
C TRP A 140 4.62 -5.02 7.43
N THR A 141 4.92 -4.28 8.51
CA THR A 141 5.33 -4.87 9.79
C THR A 141 4.17 -5.65 10.43
N ALA A 142 2.96 -5.09 10.44
CA ALA A 142 1.77 -5.75 10.98
C ALA A 142 1.46 -7.05 10.22
N PHE A 143 1.58 -7.04 8.90
CA PHE A 143 1.39 -8.24 8.08
C PHE A 143 2.43 -9.32 8.39
N HIS A 144 3.71 -8.96 8.51
CA HIS A 144 4.78 -9.95 8.79
C HIS A 144 4.66 -10.53 10.19
N VAL A 145 4.19 -9.77 11.18
CA VAL A 145 3.86 -10.32 12.50
C VAL A 145 2.82 -11.43 12.38
N ILE A 146 1.84 -11.33 11.48
CA ILE A 146 0.87 -12.41 11.26
C ILE A 146 1.52 -13.59 10.56
N VAL A 147 2.24 -13.35 9.46
CA VAL A 147 2.88 -14.42 8.69
C VAL A 147 3.83 -15.25 9.57
N ASP A 148 4.64 -14.59 10.40
CA ASP A 148 5.61 -15.26 11.27
C ASP A 148 4.96 -16.04 12.42
N ASN A 149 3.73 -15.68 12.82
CA ASN A 149 2.99 -16.34 13.89
C ASN A 149 1.86 -17.26 13.39
N ALA A 150 1.57 -17.25 12.09
CA ALA A 150 0.51 -18.05 11.50
C ALA A 150 0.89 -19.54 11.50
N LYS A 151 0.02 -20.37 12.07
CA LYS A 151 0.10 -21.83 11.90
C LYS A 151 -0.79 -22.22 10.73
N LEU A 152 -0.17 -22.43 9.58
CA LEU A 152 -0.86 -23.00 8.41
C LEU A 152 -1.27 -24.44 8.75
N GLN A 153 -2.57 -24.74 8.63
CA GLN A 153 -3.15 -26.06 8.89
C GLN A 153 -3.06 -26.98 7.68
#